data_AF-A0A3A4PMW5-F1
#
_entry.id   AF-A0A3A4PMW5-F1
#
_cell.length_a   1.000
_cell.length_b   1.000
_cell.length_c   1.000
_cell.angle_alpha   90.00
_cell.angle_beta   90.00
_cell.angle_gamma   90.00
#
_symmetry.space_group_name_H-M   'P 1'
#
loop_
_entity.id
_entity.type
_entity.pdbx_description
1 polymer ?
#
loop_
_entity_poly.entity_id
_entity_poly.type
_entity_poly.pdbx_seq_one_letter_code
_entity_poly.pdbx_strand_id
1 'polypeptide(L)'
;MFFTETHSIPNAHQMLCYFGLGSQELYDWMNDNPMIYLSPISYNNDPYVVGHNDKLVSINTTIEVDITGQCASESFGPIQYTATGGQVDFTRGAWLSRGGKAFIITHSAVEDKESGELISKIVTQHRPGAIVTLTRSDVMYVATEYGVVNLRGKSLRQRAQALISIAHPDFRAELSDYAKEVKYFILPAHDPLS
;
A
#
# COMPACT_ATOMS: atom_id res chain seq x y z
N MET A 1 7.25 -5.83 11.40
CA MET A 1 6.58 -6.08 12.69
C MET A 1 5.22 -5.39 12.63
N PHE A 2 4.14 -6.16 12.67
CA PHE A 2 2.77 -5.62 12.70
C PHE A 2 2.29 -5.71 14.14
N PHE A 3 1.85 -4.60 14.70
CA PHE A 3 1.26 -4.55 16.03
C PHE A 3 -0.24 -4.43 15.89
N THR A 4 -0.98 -5.31 16.55
CA THR A 4 -2.41 -5.09 16.77
C THR A 4 -2.69 -5.21 18.25
N GLU A 5 -3.30 -4.17 18.83
CA GLU A 5 -4.00 -4.28 20.12
C GLU A 5 -5.42 -4.75 19.80
N THR A 6 -5.84 -5.86 20.40
CA THR A 6 -7.05 -6.54 19.95
C THR A 6 -8.14 -6.62 21.01
N HIS A 7 -9.12 -5.72 21.01
CA HIS A 7 -10.13 -5.65 22.08
C HIS A 7 -11.10 -6.85 22.18
N SER A 8 -11.04 -7.81 21.25
CA SER A 8 -12.04 -8.88 21.09
C SER A 8 -11.49 -10.30 21.06
N ILE A 9 -10.22 -10.51 21.42
CA ILE A 9 -9.53 -11.81 21.38
C ILE A 9 -8.74 -12.00 22.69
N PRO A 10 -8.33 -13.23 23.07
CA PRO A 10 -7.55 -13.43 24.28
C PRO A 10 -6.35 -12.48 24.24
N ASN A 11 -6.21 -11.66 25.29
CA ASN A 11 -5.15 -10.66 25.45
C ASN A 11 -5.38 -9.27 24.82
N ALA A 12 -6.54 -8.67 25.13
CA ALA A 12 -6.93 -7.33 24.66
C ALA A 12 -6.03 -6.13 25.01
N HIS A 13 -4.94 -6.38 25.73
CA HIS A 13 -3.96 -5.38 26.16
C HIS A 13 -2.53 -5.79 25.78
N GLN A 14 -2.37 -6.79 24.90
CA GLN A 14 -1.08 -7.22 24.40
C GLN A 14 -0.91 -6.83 22.93
N MET A 15 0.34 -6.53 22.58
CA MET A 15 0.84 -6.43 21.23
C MET A 15 0.96 -7.82 20.63
N LEU A 16 0.05 -8.13 19.69
CA LEU A 16 0.11 -9.35 18.90
C LEU A 16 1.16 -9.22 17.80
N CYS A 17 2.12 -10.13 17.75
CA CYS A 17 3.15 -10.21 16.71
C CYS A 17 3.44 -11.67 16.33
N TYR A 18 4.01 -11.93 15.14
CA TYR A 18 4.49 -13.28 14.77
C TYR A 18 6.01 -13.43 14.78
N PHE A 19 6.74 -12.32 14.64
CA PHE A 19 8.20 -12.26 14.74
C PHE A 19 8.66 -10.85 15.11
N GLY A 20 9.88 -10.74 15.64
CA GLY A 20 10.57 -9.46 15.83
C GLY A 20 11.88 -9.40 15.07
N LEU A 21 12.17 -8.24 14.49
CA LEU A 21 13.40 -7.97 13.75
C LEU A 21 13.81 -6.53 14.00
N GLY A 22 14.99 -6.31 14.55
CA GLY A 22 15.50 -4.99 14.88
C GLY A 22 16.86 -5.01 15.57
N SER A 23 17.15 -3.94 16.31
CA SER A 23 18.36 -3.79 17.11
C SER A 23 18.33 -4.67 18.37
N GLN A 24 19.46 -4.75 19.07
CA GLN A 24 19.54 -5.43 20.36
C GLN A 24 18.57 -4.82 21.39
N GLU A 25 18.40 -3.49 21.37
CA GLU A 25 17.45 -2.78 22.24
C GLU A 25 16.01 -3.31 22.09
N LEU A 26 15.58 -3.64 20.86
CA LEU A 26 14.27 -4.25 20.64
C LEU A 26 14.20 -5.62 21.32
N TYR A 27 15.23 -6.46 21.15
CA TYR A 27 15.24 -7.80 21.75
C TYR A 27 15.27 -7.75 23.27
N ASP A 28 16.04 -6.85 23.86
CA ASP A 28 16.09 -6.63 25.30
C ASP A 28 14.74 -6.16 25.85
N TRP A 29 14.03 -5.30 25.11
CA TRP A 29 12.68 -4.86 25.47
C TRP A 29 11.61 -5.96 25.27
N MET A 30 11.80 -6.87 24.31
CA MET A 30 10.90 -8.00 24.09
C MET A 30 11.06 -9.11 25.13
N ASN A 31 12.25 -9.24 25.71
CA ASN A 31 12.58 -10.31 26.65
C ASN A 31 11.70 -10.27 27.90
N ASP A 32 10.94 -11.35 28.14
CA ASP A 32 9.98 -11.51 29.24
C ASP A 32 8.96 -10.37 29.40
N ASN A 33 8.64 -9.66 28.31
CA ASN A 33 7.70 -8.54 28.35
C ASN A 33 6.24 -9.04 28.25
N PRO A 34 5.44 -8.92 29.32
CA PRO A 34 4.06 -9.42 29.34
C PRO A 34 3.13 -8.60 28.44
N MET A 35 3.57 -7.49 27.85
CA MET A 35 2.78 -6.76 26.86
C MET A 35 2.87 -7.39 25.46
N ILE A 36 3.73 -8.38 25.22
CA ILE A 36 3.93 -8.98 23.90
C ILE A 36 3.37 -10.39 23.86
N TYR A 37 2.62 -10.69 22.82
CA TYR A 37 2.14 -12.04 22.54
C TYR A 37 2.62 -12.49 21.16
N LEU A 38 3.58 -13.41 21.15
CA LEU A 38 4.06 -14.06 19.93
C LEU A 38 3.09 -15.19 19.54
N SER A 39 2.49 -15.06 18.37
CA SER A 39 1.52 -16.04 17.83
C SER A 39 1.93 -16.57 16.46
N PRO A 40 1.44 -17.76 16.06
CA PRO A 40 1.67 -18.27 14.71
C PRO A 40 1.16 -17.30 13.64
N ILE A 41 1.87 -17.22 12.51
CA ILE A 41 1.48 -16.36 11.38
C ILE A 41 0.07 -16.67 10.86
N SER A 42 -0.35 -17.94 10.92
CA SER A 42 -1.68 -18.39 10.51
C SER A 42 -2.81 -17.74 11.30
N TYR A 43 -2.54 -17.27 12.52
CA TYR A 43 -3.48 -16.53 13.35
C TYR A 43 -3.26 -15.02 13.22
N ASN A 44 -2.00 -14.58 13.33
CA ASN A 44 -1.63 -13.16 13.28
C ASN A 44 -2.04 -12.46 11.99
N ASN A 45 -1.99 -13.17 10.87
CA ASN A 45 -2.28 -12.63 9.55
C ASN A 45 -3.65 -13.07 9.01
N ASP A 46 -4.48 -13.78 9.76
CA ASP A 46 -5.82 -14.09 9.26
C ASP A 46 -6.63 -12.79 9.13
N PRO A 47 -7.07 -12.38 7.93
CA PRO A 47 -7.81 -11.12 7.74
C PRO A 47 -9.09 -11.06 8.57
N TYR A 48 -9.73 -12.20 8.83
CA TYR A 48 -10.89 -12.26 9.70
C TYR A 48 -10.51 -12.00 11.14
N VAL A 49 -9.40 -12.55 11.64
CA VAL A 49 -8.92 -12.29 13.00
C VAL A 49 -8.54 -10.82 13.16
N VAL A 50 -7.67 -10.32 12.28
CA VAL A 50 -7.18 -8.93 12.32
C VAL A 50 -8.33 -7.93 12.11
N GLY A 51 -9.31 -8.28 11.28
CA GLY A 51 -10.48 -7.44 10.99
C GLY A 51 -11.44 -7.23 12.15
N HIS A 52 -11.34 -8.01 13.24
CA HIS A 52 -12.13 -7.74 14.45
C HIS A 52 -11.65 -6.50 15.23
N ASN A 53 -10.46 -6.00 14.92
CA ASN A 53 -9.93 -4.80 15.57
C ASN A 53 -10.56 -3.56 14.95
N ASP A 54 -11.29 -2.79 15.75
CA ASP A 54 -11.82 -1.50 15.33
C ASP A 54 -10.69 -0.53 14.94
N LYS A 55 -10.93 0.27 13.91
CA LYS A 55 -10.02 1.34 13.46
C LYS A 55 -8.61 0.81 13.13
N LEU A 56 -8.51 -0.44 12.66
CA LEU A 56 -7.24 -1.03 12.25
C LEU A 56 -6.58 -0.15 11.17
N VAL A 57 -5.34 0.23 11.40
CA VAL A 57 -4.52 0.94 10.42
C VAL A 57 -3.43 0.00 9.91
N SER A 58 -3.53 -0.39 8.64
CA SER A 58 -2.51 -1.15 7.93
C SER A 58 -1.63 -0.17 7.14
N ILE A 59 -0.31 -0.27 7.29
CA ILE A 59 0.66 0.55 6.56
C ILE A 59 1.66 -0.39 5.89
N ASN A 60 1.74 -0.33 4.57
CA ASN A 60 2.67 -1.12 3.78
C ASN A 60 3.31 -0.24 2.71
N THR A 61 4.45 -0.68 2.18
CA THR A 61 5.12 -0.02 1.05
C THR A 61 4.92 -0.79 -0.25
N THR A 62 5.21 -0.15 -1.37
CA THR A 62 5.18 -0.80 -2.68
C THR A 62 6.31 -0.29 -3.58
N ILE A 63 6.74 -1.12 -4.52
CA ILE A 63 7.77 -0.78 -5.50
C ILE A 63 7.19 0.18 -6.54
N GLU A 64 5.98 -0.08 -7.04
CA GLU A 64 5.28 0.81 -7.97
C GLU A 64 3.75 0.68 -7.83
N VAL A 65 3.04 1.73 -8.24
CA VAL A 65 1.58 1.79 -8.33
C VAL A 65 1.20 2.18 -9.75
N ASP A 66 0.39 1.37 -10.44
CA ASP A 66 -0.12 1.77 -11.74
C ASP A 66 -1.23 2.83 -11.64
N ILE A 67 -1.52 3.53 -12.73
CA ILE A 67 -2.52 4.61 -12.77
C ILE A 67 -3.96 4.15 -12.48
N THR A 68 -4.21 2.83 -12.47
CA THR A 68 -5.49 2.23 -12.08
C THR A 68 -5.54 1.88 -10.58
N GLY A 69 -4.41 1.99 -9.88
CA GLY A 69 -4.24 1.72 -8.47
C GLY A 69 -3.90 0.28 -8.14
N GLN A 70 -3.37 -0.51 -9.08
CA GLN A 70 -2.75 -1.81 -8.73
C GLN A 70 -1.35 -1.56 -8.16
N CYS A 71 -0.89 -2.44 -7.28
CA CYS A 71 0.44 -2.34 -6.67
C CYS A 71 1.27 -3.59 -6.96
N ALA A 72 2.48 -3.38 -7.49
CA ALA A 72 3.51 -4.40 -7.57
C ALA A 72 4.52 -4.14 -6.45
N SER A 73 4.53 -5.00 -5.44
CA SER A 73 5.30 -4.77 -4.20
C SER A 73 6.47 -5.74 -4.04
N GLU A 74 6.50 -6.81 -4.83
CA GLU A 74 7.51 -7.87 -4.71
C GLU A 74 8.45 -8.01 -5.90
N SER A 75 8.10 -7.40 -7.04
CA SER A 75 8.86 -7.49 -8.28
C SER A 75 8.96 -6.13 -8.98
N PHE A 76 10.03 -5.94 -9.76
CA PHE A 76 10.16 -4.83 -10.70
C PHE A 76 10.35 -5.40 -12.11
N GLY A 77 9.31 -5.32 -12.94
CA GLY A 77 9.22 -6.18 -14.12
C GLY A 77 9.30 -7.66 -13.71
N PRO A 78 10.00 -8.53 -14.47
CA PRO A 78 10.07 -9.96 -14.16
C PRO A 78 11.03 -10.30 -13.00
N ILE A 79 11.72 -9.32 -12.43
CA ILE A 79 12.74 -9.54 -11.40
C ILE A 79 12.09 -9.49 -10.02
N GLN A 80 12.18 -10.59 -9.28
CA GLN A 80 11.72 -10.69 -7.89
C GLN A 80 12.73 -10.03 -6.94
N TYR A 81 12.25 -9.17 -6.05
CA TYR A 81 13.06 -8.53 -5.00
C TYR A 81 12.68 -9.01 -3.59
N THR A 82 11.38 -9.21 -3.35
CA THR A 82 10.87 -9.59 -2.02
C THR A 82 9.82 -10.71 -2.16
N ALA A 83 8.74 -10.66 -1.37
CA ALA A 83 7.58 -11.53 -1.47
C ALA A 83 6.36 -10.74 -0.96
N THR A 84 5.15 -11.19 -1.32
CA THR A 84 3.87 -10.61 -0.84
C THR A 84 3.81 -10.38 0.67
N GLY A 85 4.33 -11.32 1.47
CA GLY A 85 4.27 -11.26 2.93
C GLY A 85 2.83 -11.12 3.45
N GLY A 86 2.66 -10.33 4.52
CA GLY A 86 1.33 -10.05 5.10
C GLY A 86 0.58 -8.88 4.47
N GLN A 87 1.10 -8.27 3.39
CA GLN A 87 0.55 -7.02 2.86
C GLN A 87 -0.92 -7.18 2.42
N VAL A 88 -1.22 -8.26 1.70
CA VAL A 88 -2.59 -8.59 1.25
C VAL A 88 -3.50 -8.84 2.44
N ASP A 89 -3.00 -9.58 3.42
CA ASP A 89 -3.74 -9.98 4.61
C ASP A 89 -4.20 -8.78 5.44
N PHE A 90 -3.27 -7.91 5.81
CA PHE A 90 -3.58 -6.71 6.60
C PHE A 90 -4.39 -5.68 5.82
N THR A 91 -4.21 -5.61 4.50
CA THR A 91 -5.07 -4.76 3.65
C THR A 91 -6.52 -5.23 3.73
N ARG A 92 -6.77 -6.55 3.59
CA ARG A 92 -8.11 -7.13 3.68
C ARG A 92 -8.66 -7.10 5.10
N GLY A 93 -7.83 -7.30 6.12
CA GLY A 93 -8.22 -7.11 7.52
C GLY A 93 -8.70 -5.69 7.78
N ALA A 94 -8.03 -4.68 7.22
CA ALA A 94 -8.45 -3.28 7.35
C ALA A 94 -9.76 -2.97 6.61
N TRP A 95 -10.07 -3.69 5.53
CA TRP A 95 -11.38 -3.63 4.87
C TRP A 95 -12.52 -4.18 5.75
N LEU A 96 -12.25 -5.26 6.48
CA LEU A 96 -13.21 -5.92 7.37
C LEU A 96 -13.38 -5.15 8.69
N SER A 97 -12.35 -4.44 9.12
CA SER A 97 -12.34 -3.61 10.32
C SER A 97 -13.33 -2.44 10.26
N ARG A 98 -14.09 -2.26 11.34
CA ARG A 98 -14.96 -1.10 11.51
C ARG A 98 -14.12 0.18 11.61
N GLY A 99 -14.18 1.01 10.57
CA GLY A 99 -13.38 2.22 10.47
C GLY A 99 -11.91 1.98 10.12
N GLY A 100 -11.57 0.77 9.67
CA GLY A 100 -10.21 0.42 9.26
C GLY A 100 -9.74 1.17 8.01
N LYS A 101 -8.41 1.30 7.88
CA LYS A 101 -7.74 2.00 6.79
C LYS A 101 -6.46 1.26 6.40
N ALA A 102 -6.32 0.92 5.13
CA ALA A 102 -5.08 0.40 4.57
C ALA A 102 -4.38 1.49 3.73
N PHE A 103 -3.12 1.77 4.05
CA PHE A 103 -2.26 2.72 3.35
C PHE A 103 -1.15 1.97 2.62
N ILE A 104 -1.01 2.30 1.34
CA ILE A 104 0.17 2.01 0.54
C ILE A 104 1.00 3.28 0.44
N ILE A 105 2.23 3.22 0.93
CA ILE A 105 3.14 4.36 0.97
C ILE A 105 4.31 4.09 0.03
N THR A 106 4.63 5.05 -0.81
CA THR A 106 5.82 4.99 -1.68
C THR A 106 6.33 6.39 -1.95
N HIS A 107 7.62 6.54 -2.22
CA HIS A 107 8.12 7.80 -2.80
C HIS A 107 7.41 8.03 -4.13
N SER A 108 7.20 9.27 -4.56
CA SER A 108 6.59 9.53 -5.86
C SER A 108 7.53 9.25 -7.04
N ALA A 109 8.84 9.39 -6.80
CA ALA A 109 9.92 9.05 -7.72
C ALA A 109 11.19 8.71 -6.93
N VAL A 110 12.13 8.01 -7.57
CA VAL A 110 13.46 7.68 -7.01
C VAL A 110 14.52 7.86 -8.09
N GLU A 111 15.71 8.31 -7.72
CA GLU A 111 16.84 8.34 -8.64
C GLU A 111 17.46 6.94 -8.77
N ASP A 112 17.69 6.52 -10.00
CA ASP A 112 18.49 5.34 -10.29
C ASP A 112 19.95 5.58 -9.88
N LYS A 113 20.53 4.62 -9.18
CA LYS A 113 21.89 4.79 -8.63
C LYS A 113 22.98 4.71 -9.68
N GLU A 114 22.72 4.07 -10.81
CA GLU A 114 23.71 3.86 -11.87
C GLU A 114 23.59 4.94 -12.95
N SER A 115 22.38 5.23 -13.42
CA SER A 115 22.15 6.22 -14.48
C SER A 115 21.92 7.64 -13.96
N GLY A 116 21.55 7.81 -12.69
CA GLY A 116 21.11 9.10 -12.13
C GLY A 116 19.75 9.56 -12.67
N GLU A 117 19.05 8.71 -13.42
CA GLU A 117 17.74 9.02 -13.98
C GLU A 117 16.66 9.01 -12.90
N LEU A 118 15.80 10.01 -12.90
CA LEU A 118 14.63 10.02 -12.04
C LEU A 118 13.59 9.02 -12.57
N ILE A 119 13.16 8.07 -11.75
CA ILE A 119 12.19 7.03 -12.09
C ILE A 119 10.92 7.23 -11.27
N SER A 120 9.79 7.42 -11.97
CA SER A 120 8.47 7.49 -11.32
C SER A 120 8.09 6.17 -10.65
N LYS A 121 7.47 6.27 -9.47
CA LYS A 121 6.87 5.17 -8.72
C LYS A 121 5.36 5.04 -8.96
N ILE A 122 4.72 6.12 -9.43
CA ILE A 122 3.37 6.09 -9.99
C ILE A 122 3.52 5.98 -11.51
N VAL A 123 3.15 4.83 -12.07
CA VAL A 123 3.42 4.47 -13.46
C VAL A 123 2.14 4.37 -14.28
N THR A 124 2.26 4.53 -15.59
CA THR A 124 1.13 4.37 -16.54
C THR A 124 0.61 2.93 -16.54
N GLN A 125 1.53 1.96 -16.63
CA GLN A 125 1.30 0.54 -16.47
C GLN A 125 2.49 -0.08 -15.75
N HIS A 126 2.26 -1.20 -15.07
CA HIS A 126 3.34 -2.01 -14.54
C HIS A 126 4.25 -2.51 -15.67
N ARG A 127 5.55 -2.61 -15.36
CA ARG A 127 6.53 -3.14 -16.31
C ARG A 127 6.15 -4.56 -16.75
N PRO A 128 6.39 -4.96 -18.01
CA PRO A 128 6.10 -6.32 -18.45
C PRO A 128 6.73 -7.37 -17.51
N GLY A 129 5.92 -8.34 -17.07
CA GLY A 129 6.34 -9.39 -16.13
C GLY A 129 6.24 -9.02 -14.65
N ALA A 130 5.88 -7.78 -14.30
CA ALA A 130 5.62 -7.40 -12.92
C ALA A 130 4.45 -8.19 -12.32
N ILE A 131 4.62 -8.63 -11.08
CA ILE A 131 3.65 -9.38 -10.29
C ILE A 131 2.82 -8.38 -9.48
N VAL A 132 1.50 -8.43 -9.68
CA VAL A 132 0.54 -7.62 -8.94
C VAL A 132 0.33 -8.25 -7.56
N THR A 133 0.78 -7.54 -6.52
CA THR A 133 0.61 -7.96 -5.11
C THR A 133 -0.74 -7.55 -4.56
N LEU A 134 -1.16 -6.30 -4.81
CA LEU A 134 -2.51 -5.82 -4.47
C LEU A 134 -3.24 -5.46 -5.75
N THR A 135 -4.42 -6.07 -5.92
CA THR A 135 -5.28 -5.72 -7.04
C THR A 135 -5.86 -4.33 -6.81
N ARG A 136 -6.31 -3.68 -7.89
CA ARG A 136 -6.94 -2.36 -7.82
C ARG A 136 -8.12 -2.32 -6.84
N SER A 137 -8.83 -3.44 -6.67
CA SER A 137 -9.98 -3.55 -5.78
C SER A 137 -9.59 -3.59 -4.30
N ASP A 138 -8.39 -4.09 -3.98
CA ASP A 138 -7.88 -4.15 -2.61
C ASP A 138 -7.41 -2.78 -2.11
N VAL A 139 -6.88 -1.92 -2.99
CA VAL A 139 -6.23 -0.66 -2.56
C VAL A 139 -7.23 0.37 -2.04
N MET A 140 -7.01 0.84 -0.80
CA MET A 140 -7.79 1.91 -0.17
C MET A 140 -7.10 3.27 -0.29
N TYR A 141 -5.97 3.48 0.40
CA TYR A 141 -5.24 4.75 0.38
C TYR A 141 -3.86 4.59 -0.24
N VAL A 142 -3.44 5.59 -1.02
CA VAL A 142 -2.06 5.71 -1.51
C VAL A 142 -1.49 7.03 -1.02
N ALA A 143 -0.27 6.99 -0.50
CA ALA A 143 0.44 8.14 0.04
C ALA A 143 1.83 8.28 -0.60
N THR A 144 2.19 9.51 -0.94
CA THR A 144 3.53 9.94 -1.31
C THR A 144 3.89 11.21 -0.55
N GLU A 145 5.09 11.74 -0.76
CA GLU A 145 5.51 13.05 -0.25
C GLU A 145 4.64 14.22 -0.78
N TYR A 146 3.84 14.02 -1.82
CA TYR A 146 2.93 15.03 -2.38
C TYR A 146 1.49 14.94 -1.84
N GLY A 147 1.17 13.96 -1.00
CA GLY A 147 -0.13 13.86 -0.34
C GLY A 147 -0.68 12.45 -0.28
N VAL A 148 -1.95 12.34 0.10
CA VAL A 148 -2.65 11.08 0.31
C VAL A 148 -3.99 11.09 -0.41
N VAL A 149 -4.31 10.01 -1.12
CA VAL A 149 -5.59 9.85 -1.81
C VAL A 149 -6.28 8.55 -1.45
N ASN A 150 -7.61 8.58 -1.43
CA ASN A 150 -8.46 7.41 -1.25
C ASN A 150 -8.98 6.90 -2.61
N LEU A 151 -8.66 5.67 -2.99
CA LEU A 151 -9.07 5.03 -4.24
C LEU A 151 -10.33 4.16 -4.09
N ARG A 152 -10.82 3.95 -2.86
CA ARG A 152 -12.02 3.17 -2.59
C ARG A 152 -13.24 3.81 -3.24
N GLY A 153 -13.99 3.01 -4.00
CA GLY A 153 -15.22 3.45 -4.69
C GLY A 153 -14.99 4.41 -5.86
N LYS A 154 -13.75 4.77 -6.18
CA LYS A 154 -13.42 5.64 -7.32
C LYS A 154 -13.46 4.87 -8.63
N SER A 155 -13.99 5.51 -9.68
CA SER A 155 -13.87 5.03 -11.07
C SER A 155 -12.41 5.09 -11.55
N LEU A 156 -12.08 4.43 -12.67
CA LEU A 156 -10.73 4.50 -13.25
C LEU A 156 -10.28 5.95 -13.54
N ARG A 157 -11.19 6.80 -14.02
CA ARG A 157 -10.94 8.24 -14.21
C ARG A 157 -10.55 8.92 -12.90
N GLN A 158 -11.35 8.72 -11.86
CA GLN A 158 -11.13 9.36 -10.55
C GLN A 158 -9.87 8.84 -9.86
N ARG A 159 -9.51 7.56 -10.10
CA ARG A 159 -8.27 6.96 -9.60
C ARG A 159 -7.05 7.55 -10.31
N ALA A 160 -7.08 7.64 -11.63
CA ALA A 160 -6.02 8.27 -12.41
C ALA A 160 -5.78 9.72 -11.95
N GLN A 161 -6.83 10.53 -11.85
CA GLN A 161 -6.73 11.91 -11.33
C GLN A 161 -6.11 11.97 -9.94
N ALA A 162 -6.57 11.10 -9.03
CA ALA A 162 -6.08 11.07 -7.67
C ALA A 162 -4.60 10.69 -7.61
N LEU A 163 -4.18 9.64 -8.32
CA LEU A 163 -2.79 9.20 -8.34
C LEU A 163 -1.87 10.23 -9.00
N ILE A 164 -2.29 10.84 -10.11
CA ILE A 164 -1.55 11.94 -10.75
C ILE A 164 -1.34 13.11 -9.78
N SER A 165 -2.35 13.45 -8.98
CA SER A 165 -2.26 14.58 -8.04
C SER A 165 -1.19 14.40 -6.95
N ILE A 166 -0.80 13.15 -6.66
CA ILE A 166 0.25 12.80 -5.70
C ILE A 166 1.50 12.21 -6.37
N ALA A 167 1.60 12.24 -7.70
CA ALA A 167 2.83 11.89 -8.41
C ALA A 167 3.84 13.03 -8.38
N HIS A 168 5.11 12.73 -8.65
CA HIS A 168 6.16 13.74 -8.82
C HIS A 168 5.76 14.70 -9.96
N PRO A 169 5.90 16.03 -9.80
CA PRO A 169 5.50 17.02 -10.79
C PRO A 169 5.98 16.71 -12.22
N ASP A 170 7.22 16.25 -12.36
CA ASP A 170 7.85 15.96 -13.65
C ASP A 170 7.13 14.86 -14.47
N PHE A 171 6.47 13.90 -13.81
CA PHE A 171 5.76 12.80 -14.48
C PHE A 171 4.25 13.04 -14.63
N ARG A 172 3.70 14.13 -14.06
CA ARG A 172 2.24 14.37 -14.10
C ARG A 172 1.73 14.58 -15.51
N ALA A 173 2.51 15.24 -16.37
CA ALA A 173 2.16 15.47 -17.77
C ALA A 173 2.04 14.13 -18.53
N GLU A 174 3.08 13.29 -18.45
CA GLU A 174 3.12 11.97 -19.08
C GLU A 174 1.95 11.08 -18.62
N LEU A 175 1.74 10.97 -17.29
CA LEU A 175 0.63 10.19 -16.73
C LEU A 175 -0.74 10.71 -17.20
N SER A 176 -0.88 12.03 -17.31
CA SER A 176 -2.13 12.67 -17.78
C SER A 176 -2.37 12.37 -19.25
N ASP A 177 -1.34 12.42 -20.09
CA ASP A 177 -1.45 12.17 -21.52
C ASP A 177 -1.76 10.70 -21.81
N TYR A 178 -1.07 9.78 -21.14
CA TYR A 178 -1.41 8.37 -21.19
C TYR A 178 -2.86 8.10 -20.79
N ALA A 179 -3.34 8.69 -19.68
CA ALA A 179 -4.72 8.50 -19.23
C ALA A 179 -5.76 9.05 -20.21
N LYS A 180 -5.43 10.06 -21.02
CA LYS A 180 -6.28 10.55 -22.13
C LYS A 180 -6.27 9.55 -23.28
N GLU A 181 -5.10 9.05 -23.65
CA GLU A 181 -4.93 8.09 -24.75
C GLU A 181 -5.74 6.81 -24.52
N VAL A 182 -5.64 6.21 -23.33
CA VAL A 182 -6.38 5.00 -22.98
C VAL A 182 -7.83 5.26 -22.54
N LYS A 183 -8.32 6.51 -22.71
CA LYS A 183 -9.69 6.94 -22.42
C LYS A 183 -10.14 6.70 -20.97
N TYR A 184 -9.22 6.67 -20.02
CA TYR A 184 -9.59 6.85 -18.60
C TYR A 184 -10.11 8.27 -18.37
N PHE A 185 -9.60 9.23 -19.13
CA PHE A 185 -10.24 10.53 -19.33
C PHE A 185 -11.14 10.50 -20.56
N ILE A 186 -12.43 10.19 -20.40
CA ILE A 186 -13.41 10.77 -21.32
C ILE A 186 -13.81 12.11 -20.69
N LEU A 187 -13.16 13.18 -21.14
CA LEU A 187 -13.68 14.52 -20.90
C LEU A 187 -14.90 14.68 -21.83
N PRO A 188 -16.11 14.95 -21.31
CA PRO A 188 -17.05 15.71 -22.12
C PRO A 188 -16.33 17.00 -22.51
N ALA A 189 -16.51 17.48 -23.74
CA ALA A 189 -15.73 18.56 -24.35
C ALA A 189 -15.70 19.93 -23.59
N HIS A 190 -16.25 20.02 -22.38
CA HIS A 190 -16.55 21.28 -21.70
C HIS A 190 -16.15 21.37 -20.22
N ASP A 191 -15.37 20.45 -19.66
CA ASP A 191 -14.99 20.55 -18.23
C ASP A 191 -13.48 20.82 -18.07
N PRO A 192 -13.04 22.08 -17.90
CA PRO A 192 -11.67 22.37 -17.55
C PRO A 192 -11.38 21.89 -16.12
N LEU A 193 -10.17 21.40 -15.90
CA LEU A 193 -9.68 21.02 -14.58
C LEU A 193 -9.70 22.27 -13.68
N SER A 194 -10.70 22.35 -12.80
CA SER A 194 -10.80 23.36 -11.73
C SER A 194 -9.85 23.05 -10.59
#